data_AF-A0ABD0BEX4-F1
#
_entry.id   AF-A0ABD0BEX4-F1
#
_cell.length_a   1.000
_cell.length_b   1.000
_cell.length_c   1.000
_cell.angle_alpha   90.00
_cell.angle_beta   90.00
_cell.angle_gamma   90.00
#
_symmetry.space_group_name_H-M   'P 1'
#
loop_
_entity.id
_entity.type
_entity.pdbx_description
1 polymer ?
#
loop_
_entity_poly.entity_id
_entity_poly.type
_entity_poly.pdbx_seq_one_letter_code
_entity_poly.pdbx_strand_id
1 'polypeptide(L)'
;MCTFALIFGGILPTVSATEAQEFMMHNKNAERRANTASNSFTLQVLSDEGVEQVIDTPSGKQFEWKIASPTESHQRIFKVKSDAAVKLSIDETSGAVVVNLNGTDTALINSPWAYDANGVPQPTHYEVNGDTFTQIVETNGEYTAYPITADPRVNWGIVSGHIYFSKEETRRVAAGAASAAAISPFWVLVPPPFGEALGTWWANNSTNITIWATAAVAQNKCLALKVGATGQVTPPSLGISSEHYTDGCV
;
A
#
# COMPACT_ATOMS: atom_id res chain seq x y z
N MET A 1 -3.17 -53.05 -53.85
CA MET A 1 -4.15 -52.12 -53.22
C MET A 1 -3.58 -51.72 -51.86
N CYS A 2 -3.46 -50.39 -51.64
CA CYS A 2 -3.22 -49.65 -50.37
C CYS A 2 -2.04 -50.10 -49.48
N THR A 3 -0.91 -49.39 -49.40
CA THR A 3 -0.65 -48.04 -48.84
C THR A 3 -1.12 -47.88 -47.38
N PHE A 4 -0.19 -47.80 -46.41
CA PHE A 4 0.15 -46.54 -45.69
C PHE A 4 1.18 -46.78 -44.58
N ALA A 5 2.22 -45.96 -44.58
CA ALA A 5 3.15 -45.76 -43.48
C ALA A 5 2.49 -44.93 -42.37
N LEU A 6 2.81 -45.19 -41.10
CA LEU A 6 2.48 -44.29 -40.00
C LEU A 6 3.72 -44.08 -39.13
N ILE A 7 4.21 -42.85 -39.22
CA ILE A 7 5.29 -42.24 -38.47
C ILE A 7 4.81 -42.06 -37.03
N PHE A 8 5.56 -42.55 -36.05
CA PHE A 8 5.38 -42.18 -34.65
C PHE A 8 5.89 -40.75 -34.46
N GLY A 9 5.01 -39.77 -34.70
CA GLY A 9 5.20 -38.38 -34.34
C GLY A 9 4.92 -38.20 -32.85
N GLY A 10 5.94 -37.82 -32.08
CA GLY A 10 5.81 -37.49 -30.67
C GLY A 10 4.85 -36.32 -30.48
N ILE A 11 3.89 -36.49 -29.56
CA ILE A 11 3.10 -35.40 -29.02
C ILE A 11 3.86 -34.93 -27.79
N LEU A 12 4.63 -33.86 -27.94
CA LEU A 12 4.98 -33.00 -26.81
C LEU A 12 3.65 -32.46 -26.26
N PRO A 13 3.36 -32.58 -24.95
CA PRO A 13 2.27 -31.81 -24.37
C PRO A 13 2.65 -30.34 -24.51
N THR A 14 1.88 -29.62 -25.33
CA THR A 14 1.85 -28.16 -25.29
C THR A 14 1.45 -27.76 -23.88
N VAL A 15 2.43 -27.34 -23.08
CA VAL A 15 2.19 -26.63 -21.83
C VAL A 15 1.34 -25.42 -22.20
N SER A 16 0.07 -25.48 -21.80
CA SER A 16 -0.87 -24.39 -21.91
C SER A 16 -0.23 -23.20 -21.20
N ALA A 17 0.03 -22.11 -21.92
CA ALA A 17 0.35 -20.84 -21.30
C ALA A 17 -0.78 -20.54 -20.31
N THR A 18 -0.46 -20.57 -19.02
CA THR A 18 -1.34 -20.16 -17.95
C THR A 18 -1.73 -18.71 -18.25
N GLU A 19 -3.04 -18.48 -18.40
CA GLU A 19 -3.57 -17.18 -18.79
C GLU A 19 -3.14 -16.15 -17.73
N ALA A 20 -2.32 -15.16 -18.13
CA ALA A 20 -1.77 -14.17 -17.21
C ALA A 20 -2.91 -13.44 -16.49
N GLN A 21 -2.90 -13.47 -15.16
CA GLN A 21 -3.98 -12.89 -14.36
C GLN A 21 -3.88 -11.36 -14.39
N GLU A 22 -4.93 -10.69 -14.85
CA GLU A 22 -4.98 -9.23 -14.96
C GLU A 22 -6.01 -8.62 -14.01
N PHE A 23 -5.60 -7.58 -13.31
CA PHE A 23 -6.42 -6.88 -12.34
C PHE A 23 -6.49 -5.40 -12.66
N MET A 24 -7.66 -4.96 -13.10
CA MET A 24 -7.92 -3.54 -13.32
C MET A 24 -7.93 -2.79 -11.99
N MET A 25 -7.03 -1.82 -11.87
CA MET A 25 -6.90 -0.95 -10.72
C MET A 25 -7.59 0.38 -11.05
N HIS A 26 -8.64 0.73 -10.29
CA HIS A 26 -9.43 1.94 -10.49
C HIS A 26 -9.40 2.83 -9.25
N ASN A 27 -9.20 4.13 -9.46
CA ASN A 27 -9.38 5.13 -8.41
C ASN A 27 -10.88 5.39 -8.14
N LYS A 28 -11.46 4.73 -7.13
CA LYS A 28 -12.87 4.90 -6.72
C LYS A 28 -13.25 6.36 -6.35
N ASN A 29 -12.28 7.23 -6.06
CA ASN A 29 -12.53 8.64 -5.74
C ASN A 29 -12.51 9.57 -6.96
N ALA A 30 -11.95 9.13 -8.10
CA ALA A 30 -11.92 9.92 -9.34
C ALA A 30 -13.30 9.98 -10.03
N GLU A 31 -14.17 9.00 -9.80
CA GLU A 31 -15.52 8.95 -10.40
C GLU A 31 -16.42 10.12 -9.99
N ARG A 32 -16.11 10.85 -8.90
CA ARG A 32 -16.90 12.03 -8.47
C ARG A 32 -16.50 13.35 -9.13
N ARG A 33 -15.38 13.42 -9.85
CA ARG A 33 -14.94 14.64 -10.54
C ARG A 33 -14.65 14.26 -11.98
N ALA A 34 -15.60 14.54 -12.87
CA ALA A 34 -15.42 14.41 -14.31
C ALA A 34 -14.29 15.34 -14.79
N ASN A 35 -13.05 14.86 -14.75
CA ASN A 35 -11.99 15.36 -15.60
C ASN A 35 -10.96 14.27 -15.88
N THR A 36 -10.89 13.92 -17.15
CA THR A 36 -10.19 12.80 -17.76
C THR A 36 -8.69 13.05 -17.84
N ALA A 37 -7.93 12.38 -17.00
CA ALA A 37 -6.57 11.91 -17.31
C ALA A 37 -6.51 10.47 -16.81
N SER A 38 -5.91 9.57 -17.58
CA SER A 38 -6.00 8.12 -17.38
C SER A 38 -5.43 7.70 -16.02
N ASN A 39 -6.29 7.66 -15.00
CA ASN A 39 -5.96 7.34 -13.61
C ASN A 39 -6.26 5.87 -13.29
N SER A 40 -6.12 5.00 -14.28
CA SER A 40 -6.30 3.55 -14.14
C SER A 40 -5.08 2.85 -14.73
N PHE A 41 -4.66 1.78 -14.08
CA PHE A 41 -3.67 0.87 -14.61
C PHE A 41 -4.14 -0.56 -14.35
N THR A 42 -3.55 -1.52 -15.05
CA THR A 42 -3.80 -2.94 -14.84
C THR A 42 -2.57 -3.53 -14.19
N LEU A 43 -2.76 -4.24 -13.09
CA LEU A 43 -1.72 -5.09 -12.52
C LEU A 43 -1.83 -6.46 -13.19
N GLN A 44 -0.84 -6.83 -13.99
CA GLN A 44 -0.74 -8.14 -14.63
C GLN A 44 0.26 -9.00 -13.84
N VAL A 45 -0.16 -10.20 -13.43
CA VAL A 45 0.74 -11.21 -12.84
C VAL A 45 1.45 -11.93 -13.98
N LEU A 46 2.78 -11.88 -14.00
CA LEU A 46 3.60 -12.50 -15.04
C LEU A 46 4.13 -13.89 -14.65
N SER A 47 4.11 -14.24 -13.37
CA SER A 47 4.50 -15.58 -12.90
C SER A 47 3.43 -16.63 -13.22
N ASP A 48 3.87 -17.86 -13.49
CA ASP A 48 2.98 -18.98 -13.86
C ASP A 48 1.99 -19.35 -12.75
N GLU A 49 2.42 -19.29 -11.49
CA GLU A 49 1.51 -19.37 -10.35
C GLU A 49 1.04 -17.94 -10.07
N GLY A 50 -0.28 -17.74 -10.14
CA GLY A 50 -0.91 -16.43 -10.05
C GLY A 50 -0.98 -15.87 -8.63
N VAL A 51 -2.09 -15.21 -8.33
CA VAL A 51 -2.44 -14.77 -6.98
C VAL A 51 -3.65 -15.56 -6.49
N GLU A 52 -3.52 -16.19 -5.33
CA GLU A 52 -4.55 -17.05 -4.73
C GLU A 52 -5.74 -16.25 -4.18
N GLN A 53 -5.49 -15.06 -3.64
CA GLN A 53 -6.54 -14.25 -3.04
C GLN A 53 -6.39 -12.76 -3.34
N VAL A 54 -7.50 -12.14 -3.72
CA VAL A 54 -7.58 -10.70 -3.98
C VAL A 54 -8.60 -10.11 -3.03
N ILE A 55 -8.15 -9.24 -2.14
CA ILE A 55 -8.98 -8.61 -1.12
C ILE A 55 -9.22 -7.16 -1.52
N ASP A 56 -10.48 -6.77 -1.68
CA ASP A 56 -10.83 -5.36 -1.83
C ASP A 56 -10.60 -4.62 -0.51
N THR A 57 -9.80 -3.56 -0.56
CA THR A 57 -9.56 -2.69 0.59
C THR A 57 -10.20 -1.32 0.35
N PRO A 58 -10.45 -0.51 1.39
CA PRO A 58 -11.02 0.83 1.22
C PRO A 58 -10.21 1.74 0.28
N SER A 59 -8.89 1.51 0.20
CA SER A 59 -7.93 2.31 -0.56
C SER A 59 -7.41 1.62 -1.83
N GLY A 60 -7.83 0.40 -2.15
CA GLY A 60 -7.31 -0.33 -3.31
C GLY A 60 -7.53 -1.84 -3.22
N LYS A 61 -6.52 -2.63 -3.55
CA LYS A 61 -6.57 -4.10 -3.49
C LYS A 61 -5.32 -4.68 -2.84
N GLN A 62 -5.50 -5.78 -2.13
CA GLN A 62 -4.44 -6.61 -1.56
C GLN A 62 -4.41 -7.93 -2.34
N PHE A 63 -3.21 -8.44 -2.64
CA PHE A 63 -2.96 -9.58 -3.51
C PHE A 63 -2.13 -10.61 -2.76
N GLU A 64 -2.78 -11.60 -2.15
CA GLU A 64 -2.07 -12.63 -1.40
C GLU A 64 -1.72 -13.79 -2.32
N TRP A 65 -0.43 -14.11 -2.37
CA TRP A 65 0.10 -15.27 -3.06
C TRP A 65 0.83 -16.22 -2.10
N LYS A 66 0.88 -17.51 -2.44
CA LYS A 66 1.50 -18.52 -1.59
C LYS A 66 2.74 -19.14 -2.21
N ILE A 67 3.63 -19.60 -1.32
CA ILE A 67 4.73 -20.52 -1.62
C ILE A 67 4.39 -21.77 -0.82
N ALA A 68 3.96 -22.83 -1.48
CA ALA A 68 3.48 -24.07 -0.84
C ALA A 68 4.63 -25.00 -0.43
N SER A 69 5.82 -24.87 -1.02
CA SER A 69 6.96 -25.74 -0.73
C SER A 69 8.32 -25.06 -0.95
N PRO A 70 9.41 -25.58 -0.37
CA PRO A 70 10.77 -25.05 -0.60
C PRO A 70 11.27 -25.10 -2.04
N THR A 71 10.60 -25.89 -2.89
CA THR A 71 10.97 -26.06 -4.31
C THR A 71 10.21 -25.12 -5.24
N GLU A 72 9.19 -24.43 -4.73
CA GLU A 72 8.44 -23.43 -5.49
C GLU A 72 9.20 -22.12 -5.60
N SER A 73 8.73 -21.25 -6.49
CA SER A 73 9.36 -19.95 -6.68
C SER A 73 9.12 -19.04 -5.49
N HIS A 74 10.18 -18.55 -4.86
CA HIS A 74 10.10 -17.53 -3.80
C HIS A 74 9.95 -16.10 -4.33
N GLN A 75 9.54 -15.96 -5.59
CA GLN A 75 9.36 -14.66 -6.22
C GLN A 75 8.09 -14.61 -7.05
N ARG A 76 7.46 -13.43 -7.06
CA ARG A 76 6.26 -13.17 -7.86
C ARG A 76 6.44 -11.88 -8.65
N ILE A 77 6.29 -11.96 -9.97
CA ILE A 77 6.53 -10.85 -10.90
C ILE A 77 5.19 -10.22 -11.28
N PHE A 78 5.13 -8.90 -11.16
CA PHE A 78 3.96 -8.10 -11.50
C PHE A 78 4.37 -7.03 -12.52
N LYS A 79 3.50 -6.80 -13.50
CA LYS A 79 3.64 -5.75 -14.50
C LYS A 79 2.53 -4.72 -14.33
N VAL A 80 2.90 -3.45 -14.34
CA VAL A 80 1.95 -2.34 -14.38
C VAL A 80 1.72 -1.95 -15.84
N LYS A 81 0.51 -2.20 -16.35
CA LYS A 81 0.08 -1.79 -17.69
C LYS A 81 -0.79 -0.54 -17.61
N SER A 82 -0.48 0.47 -18.43
CA SER A 82 -1.33 1.64 -18.61
C SER A 82 -1.20 2.16 -20.03
N ASP A 83 -2.18 2.93 -20.49
CA ASP A 83 -2.09 3.69 -21.73
C ASP A 83 -1.10 4.87 -21.61
N ALA A 84 -0.80 5.27 -20.37
CA ALA A 84 0.22 6.26 -20.02
C ALA A 84 1.61 5.61 -19.91
N ALA A 85 2.67 6.41 -20.08
CA ALA A 85 4.03 5.96 -19.83
C ALA A 85 4.20 5.60 -18.34
N VAL A 86 4.58 4.34 -18.07
CA VAL A 86 4.76 3.81 -16.72
C VAL A 86 6.22 3.97 -16.29
N LYS A 87 6.43 4.48 -15.08
CA LYS A 87 7.71 4.44 -14.37
C LYS A 87 7.48 3.94 -12.96
N LEU A 88 8.27 2.96 -12.55
CA LEU A 88 8.27 2.44 -11.19
C LEU A 88 9.56 2.85 -10.47
N SER A 89 9.46 3.10 -9.17
CA SER A 89 10.62 3.35 -8.31
C SER A 89 10.37 2.86 -6.90
N ILE A 90 11.43 2.40 -6.22
CA ILE A 90 11.36 1.98 -4.82
C ILE A 90 11.61 3.20 -3.94
N ASP A 91 10.78 3.39 -2.93
CA ASP A 91 11.05 4.31 -1.83
C ASP A 91 12.04 3.66 -0.85
N GLU A 92 13.26 4.20 -0.76
CA GLU A 92 14.35 3.60 0.03
C GLU A 92 14.07 3.55 1.54
N THR A 93 13.13 4.37 2.04
CA THR A 93 12.80 4.42 3.48
C THR A 93 11.77 3.36 3.86
N SER A 94 10.73 3.17 3.04
CA SER A 94 9.62 2.26 3.33
C SER A 94 9.71 0.92 2.59
N GLY A 95 10.50 0.82 1.54
CA GLY A 95 10.51 -0.33 0.63
C GLY A 95 9.27 -0.44 -0.25
N ALA A 96 8.41 0.58 -0.28
CA ALA A 96 7.22 0.62 -1.14
C ALA A 96 7.59 0.89 -2.61
N VAL A 97 6.75 0.46 -3.55
CA VAL A 97 6.89 0.82 -4.97
C VAL A 97 5.94 1.97 -5.31
N VAL A 98 6.50 3.06 -5.83
CA VAL A 98 5.77 4.21 -6.36
C VAL A 98 5.44 3.96 -7.82
N VAL A 99 4.17 4.09 -8.19
CA VAL A 99 3.68 3.94 -9.56
C VAL A 99 3.48 5.33 -10.17
N ASN A 100 4.34 5.70 -11.10
CA ASN A 100 4.28 6.96 -11.84
C ASN A 100 3.74 6.74 -13.26
N LEU A 101 2.71 7.49 -13.64
CA LEU A 101 2.07 7.46 -14.95
C LEU A 101 2.21 8.86 -15.60
N ASN A 102 2.91 8.96 -16.74
CA ASN A 102 3.15 10.22 -17.45
C ASN A 102 3.79 11.34 -16.59
N GLY A 103 4.69 10.99 -15.68
CA GLY A 103 5.28 11.94 -14.74
C GLY A 103 4.44 12.11 -13.47
N THR A 104 3.30 11.42 -13.35
CA THR A 104 2.38 11.51 -12.22
C THR A 104 2.37 10.31 -11.28
N ASP A 105 2.83 10.46 -10.03
CA ASP A 105 2.69 9.45 -8.97
C ASP A 105 1.21 9.23 -8.66
N THR A 106 0.73 8.05 -9.03
CA THR A 106 -0.70 7.74 -9.14
C THR A 106 -1.14 6.68 -8.12
N ALA A 107 -0.23 5.76 -7.76
CA ALA A 107 -0.48 4.74 -6.77
C ALA A 107 0.79 4.38 -5.99
N LEU A 108 0.59 3.78 -4.83
CA LEU A 108 1.63 3.24 -3.98
C LEU A 108 1.35 1.75 -3.75
N ILE A 109 2.35 0.92 -3.98
CA ILE A 109 2.34 -0.48 -3.58
C ILE A 109 3.11 -0.53 -2.28
N ASN A 110 2.43 -0.87 -1.19
CA ASN A 110 3.01 -0.82 0.16
C ASN A 110 4.21 -1.74 0.27
N SER A 111 5.06 -1.48 1.27
CA SER A 111 6.16 -2.35 1.67
C SER A 111 5.75 -3.84 1.67
N PRO A 112 6.58 -4.73 1.11
CA PRO A 112 6.25 -6.13 1.02
C PRO A 112 6.21 -6.75 2.42
N TRP A 113 5.33 -7.72 2.61
CA TRP A 113 5.35 -8.58 3.79
C TRP A 113 5.20 -10.03 3.36
N ALA A 114 5.73 -10.91 4.20
CA ALA A 114 5.60 -12.35 4.06
C ALA A 114 5.56 -13.00 5.45
N TYR A 115 4.68 -13.98 5.64
CA TYR A 115 4.57 -14.76 6.87
C TYR A 115 4.58 -16.25 6.56
N ASP A 116 5.30 -17.03 7.36
CA ASP A 116 5.32 -18.48 7.27
C ASP A 116 4.02 -19.09 7.87
N ALA A 117 3.87 -20.42 7.80
CA ALA A 117 2.68 -21.11 8.31
C ALA A 117 2.44 -20.95 9.83
N ASN A 118 3.46 -20.55 10.59
CA ASN A 118 3.36 -20.28 12.02
C ASN A 118 3.11 -18.79 12.32
N GLY A 119 2.99 -17.94 11.30
CA GLY A 119 2.84 -16.49 11.44
C GLY A 119 4.16 -15.77 11.74
N VAL A 120 5.31 -16.40 11.47
CA VAL A 120 6.63 -15.79 11.67
C VAL A 120 6.97 -14.93 10.44
N PRO A 121 7.32 -13.64 10.62
CA PRO A 121 7.68 -12.77 9.51
C PRO A 121 8.92 -13.30 8.78
N GLN A 122 8.85 -13.35 7.45
CA GLN A 122 9.98 -13.68 6.58
C GLN A 122 10.52 -12.40 5.93
N PRO A 123 11.84 -12.22 5.80
CA PRO A 123 12.40 -11.09 5.06
C PRO A 123 11.91 -11.11 3.61
N THR A 124 11.54 -9.93 3.11
CA THR A 124 11.05 -9.78 1.73
C THR A 124 11.31 -8.36 1.26
N HIS A 125 11.54 -8.19 -0.04
CA HIS A 125 11.76 -6.91 -0.67
C HIS A 125 11.18 -6.89 -2.08
N TYR A 126 11.10 -5.70 -2.66
CA TYR A 126 10.83 -5.53 -4.09
C TYR A 126 12.10 -5.24 -4.86
N GLU A 127 12.10 -5.70 -6.11
CA GLU A 127 13.01 -5.22 -7.15
C GLU A 127 12.20 -4.65 -8.30
N VAL A 128 12.67 -3.55 -8.89
CA VAL A 128 11.99 -2.86 -9.99
C VAL A 128 12.82 -2.96 -11.27
N ASN A 129 12.17 -3.33 -12.37
CA ASN A 129 12.76 -3.33 -13.71
C ASN A 129 11.76 -2.75 -14.72
N GLY A 130 11.94 -1.48 -15.08
CA GLY A 130 11.08 -0.78 -16.03
C GLY A 130 9.64 -0.62 -15.51
N ASP A 131 8.69 -1.28 -16.18
CA ASP A 131 7.27 -1.32 -15.83
C ASP A 131 6.87 -2.58 -15.02
N THR A 132 7.86 -3.36 -14.60
CA THR A 132 7.69 -4.54 -13.77
C THR A 132 8.30 -4.35 -12.39
N PHE A 133 7.68 -4.96 -11.38
CA PHE A 133 8.27 -5.15 -10.07
C PHE A 133 8.13 -6.61 -9.64
N THR A 134 9.13 -7.11 -8.93
CA THR A 134 9.19 -8.47 -8.42
C THR A 134 9.19 -8.41 -6.91
N GLN A 135 8.27 -9.12 -6.26
CA GLN A 135 8.40 -9.40 -4.84
C GLN A 135 9.28 -10.62 -4.67
N ILE A 136 10.30 -10.52 -3.82
CA ILE A 136 11.21 -11.61 -3.48
C ILE A 136 11.03 -11.91 -1.99
N VAL A 137 10.83 -13.18 -1.64
CA VAL A 137 10.77 -13.66 -0.26
C VAL A 137 12.06 -14.40 0.04
N GLU A 138 12.84 -13.91 0.99
CA GLU A 138 14.04 -14.60 1.44
C GLU A 138 13.65 -15.68 2.45
N THR A 139 14.15 -16.89 2.26
CA THR A 139 13.94 -17.98 3.22
C THR A 139 15.24 -18.42 3.83
N ASN A 140 15.20 -18.70 5.13
CA ASN A 140 16.36 -19.18 5.88
C ASN A 140 16.46 -20.72 5.87
N GLY A 141 15.86 -21.38 4.86
CA GLY A 141 15.96 -22.82 4.59
C GLY A 141 15.39 -23.73 5.68
N GLU A 142 16.09 -23.90 6.79
CA GLU A 142 15.81 -24.88 7.84
C GLU A 142 14.69 -24.47 8.81
N TYR A 143 14.41 -23.17 8.95
CA TYR A 143 13.49 -22.64 9.97
C TYR A 143 12.17 -22.10 9.42
N THR A 144 11.95 -22.20 8.11
CA THR A 144 10.77 -21.63 7.45
C THR A 144 9.67 -22.68 7.30
N ALA A 145 8.50 -22.42 7.89
CA ALA A 145 7.34 -23.31 7.77
C ALA A 145 6.47 -22.95 6.55
N TYR A 146 6.09 -23.96 5.76
CA TYR A 146 5.24 -23.79 4.58
C TYR A 146 3.77 -24.15 4.88
N PRO A 147 2.78 -23.51 4.21
CA PRO A 147 2.94 -22.51 3.16
C PRO A 147 3.31 -21.12 3.70
N ILE A 148 4.15 -20.40 2.96
CA ILE A 148 4.39 -18.97 3.18
C ILE A 148 3.30 -18.19 2.44
N THR A 149 2.74 -17.18 3.08
CA THR A 149 1.82 -16.21 2.47
C THR A 149 2.54 -14.88 2.31
N ALA A 150 2.55 -14.33 1.11
CA ALA A 150 3.21 -13.07 0.77
C ALA A 150 2.26 -12.18 -0.05
N ASP A 151 2.49 -10.86 -0.01
CA ASP A 151 1.59 -9.90 -0.65
C ASP A 151 2.27 -8.59 -1.08
N PRO A 152 1.90 -8.06 -2.25
CA PRO A 152 1.86 -6.63 -2.51
C PRO A 152 0.48 -6.01 -2.31
N ARG A 153 0.33 -5.17 -1.29
CA ARG A 153 -0.87 -4.36 -1.10
C ARG A 153 -0.81 -3.08 -1.91
N VAL A 154 -1.72 -2.89 -2.86
CA VAL A 154 -1.80 -1.72 -3.73
C VAL A 154 -2.81 -0.70 -3.19
N ASN A 155 -2.30 0.48 -2.82
CA ASN A 155 -3.06 1.63 -2.37
C ASN A 155 -3.11 2.72 -3.46
N TRP A 156 -4.31 3.16 -3.80
CA TRP A 156 -4.56 4.29 -4.68
C TRP A 156 -4.52 5.60 -3.92
N GLY A 157 -3.59 6.49 -4.28
CA GLY A 157 -3.67 7.94 -4.09
C GLY A 157 -4.03 8.50 -2.70
N ILE A 158 -4.08 7.70 -1.63
CA ILE A 158 -4.44 8.13 -0.27
C ILE A 158 -3.68 7.35 0.80
N VAL A 159 -2.74 8.03 1.49
CA VAL A 159 -2.31 7.62 2.84
C VAL A 159 -3.41 8.10 3.79
N SER A 160 -4.32 7.20 4.19
CA SER A 160 -5.35 7.51 5.19
C SER A 160 -5.05 6.81 6.52
N GLY A 161 -5.04 7.57 7.61
CA GLY A 161 -4.77 7.05 8.95
C GLY A 161 -5.47 7.88 10.02
N HIS A 162 -5.57 7.30 11.21
CA HIS A 162 -6.05 8.00 12.40
C HIS A 162 -4.87 8.18 13.35
N ILE A 163 -4.70 9.39 13.86
CA ILE A 163 -3.75 9.68 14.92
C ILE A 163 -4.58 9.87 16.18
N TYR A 164 -4.44 8.94 17.12
CA TYR A 164 -5.17 8.95 18.38
C TYR A 164 -4.30 9.60 19.45
N PHE A 165 -4.86 10.58 20.15
CA PHE A 165 -4.24 11.17 21.33
C PHE A 165 -4.81 10.51 22.57
N SER A 166 -3.95 10.14 23.51
CA SER A 166 -4.36 9.68 24.84
C SER A 166 -5.14 10.78 25.58
N LYS A 167 -5.74 10.43 26.72
CA LYS A 167 -6.49 11.40 27.53
C LYS A 167 -5.59 12.49 28.08
N GLU A 168 -4.36 12.15 28.43
CA GLU A 168 -3.35 13.10 28.89
C GLU A 168 -2.88 14.02 27.76
N GLU A 169 -2.58 13.47 26.59
CA GLU A 169 -2.18 14.27 25.42
C GLU A 169 -3.31 15.21 24.98
N THR A 170 -4.56 14.73 24.98
CA THR A 170 -5.73 15.55 24.69
C THR A 170 -5.84 16.74 25.66
N ARG A 171 -5.59 16.54 26.96
CA ARG A 171 -5.55 17.63 27.96
C ARG A 171 -4.41 18.60 27.69
N ARG A 172 -3.23 18.10 27.29
CA ARG A 172 -2.08 18.96 26.94
C ARG A 172 -2.35 19.78 25.69
N VAL A 173 -2.98 19.22 24.66
CA VAL A 173 -3.43 19.99 23.48
C VAL A 173 -4.44 21.05 23.92
N ALA A 174 -5.40 20.71 24.79
CA ALA A 174 -6.43 21.63 25.27
C ALA A 174 -5.86 22.78 26.14
N ALA A 175 -4.69 22.60 26.77
CA ALA A 175 -4.07 23.61 27.60
C ALA A 175 -3.63 24.87 26.82
N GLY A 176 -3.44 24.76 25.50
CA GLY A 176 -3.19 25.90 24.64
C GLY A 176 -2.36 25.56 23.40
N ALA A 177 -2.36 26.45 22.41
CA ALA A 177 -1.67 26.25 21.14
C ALA A 177 -0.14 26.05 21.32
N ALA A 178 0.47 26.70 22.31
CA ALA A 178 1.88 26.48 22.65
C ALA A 178 2.15 25.07 23.18
N SER A 179 1.23 24.51 23.97
CA SER A 179 1.30 23.14 24.48
C SER A 179 1.00 22.11 23.39
N ALA A 180 0.10 22.41 22.45
CA ALA A 180 -0.15 21.59 21.27
C ALA A 180 1.09 21.52 20.35
N ALA A 181 1.81 22.63 20.16
CA ALA A 181 3.06 22.64 19.41
C ALA A 181 4.20 21.85 20.09
N ALA A 182 4.12 21.66 21.42
CA ALA A 182 5.13 20.99 22.23
C ALA A 182 4.86 19.49 22.47
N ILE A 183 3.71 18.96 21.99
CA ILE A 183 3.55 17.50 21.92
C ILE A 183 4.65 16.97 21.01
N SER A 184 5.28 15.85 21.42
CA SER A 184 6.34 15.20 20.65
C SER A 184 5.96 15.19 19.17
N PRO A 185 6.89 15.54 18.27
CA PRO A 185 6.57 15.76 16.86
C PRO A 185 6.22 14.43 16.20
N PHE A 186 4.99 13.96 16.43
CA PHE A 186 4.51 12.65 15.99
C PHE A 186 4.56 12.55 14.46
N TRP A 187 4.53 13.69 13.77
CA TRP A 187 4.71 13.80 12.33
C TRP A 187 6.10 13.37 11.85
N VAL A 188 7.12 13.30 12.71
CA VAL A 188 8.45 12.73 12.38
C VAL A 188 8.39 11.21 12.25
N LEU A 189 7.37 10.56 12.85
CA LEU A 189 7.12 9.13 12.68
C LEU A 189 6.43 8.81 11.34
N VAL A 190 5.98 9.84 10.61
CA VAL A 190 5.36 9.69 9.30
C VAL A 190 6.45 9.90 8.24
N PRO A 191 6.63 8.95 7.28
CA PRO A 191 7.66 9.07 6.25
C PRO A 191 7.55 10.36 5.42
N PRO A 192 8.68 10.97 5.02
CA PRO A 192 8.69 12.05 4.04
C PRO A 192 8.06 11.62 2.69
N PRO A 193 7.46 12.54 1.92
CA PRO A 193 7.24 13.97 2.21
C PRO A 193 6.00 14.26 3.09
N PHE A 194 5.29 13.23 3.55
CA PHE A 194 4.01 13.40 4.27
C PHE A 194 4.20 13.91 5.70
N GLY A 195 5.25 13.48 6.39
CA GLY A 195 5.59 13.97 7.75
C GLY A 195 5.86 15.47 7.79
N GLU A 196 6.58 16.02 6.80
CA GLU A 196 6.88 17.45 6.71
C GLU A 196 5.62 18.29 6.44
N ALA A 197 4.78 17.82 5.53
CA ALA A 197 3.50 18.45 5.23
C ALA A 197 2.57 18.41 6.46
N LEU A 198 2.58 17.29 7.21
CA LEU A 198 1.78 17.13 8.42
C LEU A 198 2.27 18.03 9.55
N GLY A 199 3.59 18.18 9.71
CA GLY A 199 4.20 19.13 10.64
C GLY A 199 3.84 20.58 10.32
N THR A 200 3.91 20.96 9.03
CA THR A 200 3.52 22.31 8.57
C THR A 200 2.03 22.57 8.80
N TRP A 201 1.16 21.60 8.49
CA TRP A 201 -0.27 21.71 8.74
C TRP A 201 -0.55 21.83 10.25
N TRP A 202 0.11 21.02 11.09
CA TRP A 202 -0.05 21.05 12.54
C TRP A 202 0.30 22.42 13.12
N ALA A 203 1.43 23.02 12.71
CA ALA A 203 1.84 24.35 13.13
C ALA A 203 0.77 25.41 12.80
N ASN A 204 0.24 25.39 11.58
CA ASN A 204 -0.74 26.36 11.09
C ASN A 204 -2.16 26.17 11.68
N ASN A 205 -2.48 24.96 12.18
CA ASN A 205 -3.82 24.61 12.67
C ASN A 205 -3.88 24.36 14.19
N SER A 206 -2.78 24.54 14.92
CA SER A 206 -2.66 24.31 16.37
C SER A 206 -3.77 24.97 17.20
N THR A 207 -4.22 26.18 16.84
CA THR A 207 -5.35 26.86 17.49
C THR A 207 -6.67 26.13 17.29
N ASN A 208 -6.97 25.68 16.07
CA ASN A 208 -8.19 24.95 15.77
C ASN A 208 -8.22 23.60 16.50
N ILE A 209 -7.08 22.90 16.48
CA ILE A 209 -6.89 21.62 17.18
C ILE A 209 -7.07 21.79 18.69
N THR A 210 -6.58 22.89 19.28
CA THR A 210 -6.80 23.25 20.69
C THR A 210 -8.28 23.39 21.04
N ILE A 211 -9.08 24.01 20.15
CA ILE A 211 -10.53 24.16 20.35
C ILE A 211 -11.21 22.78 20.35
N TRP A 212 -10.85 21.91 19.39
CA TRP A 212 -11.36 20.55 19.34
C TRP A 212 -10.95 19.70 20.53
N ALA A 213 -9.71 19.84 21.01
CA ALA A 213 -9.23 19.16 22.21
C ALA A 213 -9.97 19.64 23.46
N THR A 214 -10.22 20.95 23.59
CA THR A 214 -11.02 21.51 24.69
C THR A 214 -12.43 20.93 24.70
N ALA A 215 -13.06 20.84 23.53
CA ALA A 215 -14.37 20.21 23.38
C ALA A 215 -14.34 18.70 23.70
N ALA A 216 -13.26 18.00 23.35
CA ALA A 216 -13.07 16.58 23.69
C ALA A 216 -12.99 16.39 25.21
N VAL A 217 -12.17 17.21 25.90
CA VAL A 217 -12.04 17.20 27.36
C VAL A 217 -13.38 17.46 28.04
N ALA A 218 -14.14 18.46 27.57
CA ALA A 218 -15.45 18.79 28.13
C ALA A 218 -16.48 17.65 27.96
N GLN A 219 -16.35 16.85 26.90
CA GLN A 219 -17.20 15.70 26.63
C GLN A 219 -16.68 14.38 27.23
N ASN A 220 -15.57 14.42 27.99
CA ASN A 220 -14.88 13.23 28.48
C ASN A 220 -14.47 12.23 27.37
N LYS A 221 -14.09 12.76 26.20
CA LYS A 221 -13.57 12.05 25.03
C LYS A 221 -12.11 12.40 24.79
N CYS A 222 -11.46 11.68 23.87
CA CYS A 222 -10.11 11.98 23.42
C CYS A 222 -10.12 12.59 22.01
N LEU A 223 -9.12 13.39 21.70
CA LEU A 223 -8.91 13.96 20.37
C LEU A 223 -8.35 12.87 19.43
N ALA A 224 -8.84 12.83 18.20
CA ALA A 224 -8.18 12.14 17.10
C ALA A 224 -8.07 13.06 15.88
N LEU A 225 -7.09 12.78 15.03
CA LEU A 225 -6.98 13.37 13.70
C LEU A 225 -7.16 12.28 12.66
N LYS A 226 -8.16 12.46 11.80
CA LYS A 226 -8.24 11.73 10.55
C LYS A 226 -7.38 12.43 9.52
N VAL A 227 -6.37 11.73 9.03
CA VAL A 227 -5.45 12.22 8.01
C VAL A 227 -5.71 11.44 6.73
N GLY A 228 -5.75 12.15 5.61
CA GLY A 228 -5.80 11.61 4.26
C GLY A 228 -4.91 12.45 3.36
N ALA A 229 -3.86 11.88 2.78
CA ALA A 229 -3.06 12.57 1.77
C ALA A 229 -3.62 12.32 0.37
N THR A 230 -3.50 13.26 -0.57
CA THR A 230 -3.78 13.06 -2.00
C THR A 230 -2.76 13.80 -2.86
N GLY A 231 -2.41 13.24 -4.02
CA GLY A 231 -1.70 13.98 -5.08
C GLY A 231 -0.23 14.31 -4.83
N GLN A 232 0.31 15.05 -5.79
CA GLN A 232 1.68 14.91 -6.31
C GLN A 232 2.59 16.14 -6.15
N VAL A 233 2.09 17.23 -5.58
CA VAL A 233 2.87 18.48 -5.45
C VAL A 233 3.70 18.36 -4.19
N THR A 234 4.95 18.82 -4.18
CA THR A 234 5.69 19.08 -2.94
C THR A 234 5.27 20.46 -2.41
N PRO A 235 4.60 20.57 -1.25
CA PRO A 235 4.18 19.50 -0.34
C PRO A 235 2.83 18.86 -0.71
N PRO A 236 2.61 17.56 -0.41
CA PRO A 236 1.43 16.80 -0.81
C PRO A 236 0.14 17.42 -0.27
N SER A 237 -0.99 17.22 -0.96
CA SER A 237 -2.28 17.74 -0.49
C SER A 237 -2.77 16.89 0.69
N LEU A 238 -2.71 17.46 1.89
CA LEU A 238 -3.21 16.82 3.10
C LEU A 238 -4.64 17.28 3.41
N GLY A 239 -5.57 16.33 3.43
CA GLY A 239 -6.87 16.47 4.07
C GLY A 239 -6.77 15.99 5.52
N ILE A 240 -6.93 16.91 6.47
CA ILE A 240 -6.90 16.57 7.91
C ILE A 240 -8.14 17.14 8.57
N SER A 241 -8.85 16.30 9.33
CA SER A 241 -10.01 16.69 10.11
C SER A 241 -9.89 16.19 11.54
N SER A 242 -10.18 17.08 12.49
CA SER A 242 -10.26 16.72 13.90
C SER A 242 -11.56 15.97 14.22
N GLU A 243 -11.49 15.00 15.10
CA GLU A 243 -12.63 14.24 15.60
C GLU A 243 -12.44 13.85 17.06
N HIS A 244 -13.48 13.24 17.65
CA HIS A 244 -13.45 12.74 19.03
C HIS A 244 -13.67 11.23 19.03
N TYR A 245 -12.99 10.51 19.91
CA TYR A 245 -13.19 9.08 20.10
C TYR A 245 -13.33 8.71 21.58
N THR A 246 -13.98 7.58 21.86
CA THR A 246 -14.28 7.07 23.21
C THR A 246 -13.61 5.72 23.50
N ASP A 247 -13.58 4.83 22.52
CA ASP A 247 -13.11 3.47 22.71
C ASP A 247 -11.58 3.45 22.76
N GLY A 248 -11.01 2.99 23.87
CA GLY A 248 -9.56 3.05 24.12
C GLY A 248 -9.02 4.42 24.55
N CYS A 249 -9.90 5.40 24.82
CA CYS A 249 -9.52 6.71 25.37
C CYS A 249 -9.18 6.59 26.88
N VAL A 250 -7.93 6.21 27.15
CA VAL A 250 -7.36 6.10 28.50
C VAL A 250 -6.35 7.20 28.81
#